data_AF-A0A920AF27-F1
#
_entry.id   AF-A0A920AF27-F1
#
_cell.length_a   1.000
_cell.length_b   1.000
_cell.length_c   1.000
_cell.angle_alpha   90.00
_cell.angle_beta   90.00
_cell.angle_gamma   90.00
#
_symmetry.space_group_name_H-M   'P 1'
#
loop_
_entity.id
_entity.type
_entity.pdbx_description
1 polymer ?
#
loop_
_entity_poly.entity_id
_entity_poly.type
_entity_poly.pdbx_seq_one_letter_code
_entity_poly.pdbx_strand_id
1 'polypeptide(L)'
;MLRKLFILFLFSTPIIAQDLYWPENEIEINTDQNATYFFQASTVSIDQVIIDYSLRIGAFYIDDNNQLKCGGISDINGNSPFSISLFGDDSSTPEKDGFSSGEAIQWIALDTQANIVMNGIIAFTTGSNLWSSNSINVVSNLDFTPPI
;
A
#
# COMPACT_ATOMS: atom_id res chain seq x y z
N MET A 1 -18.30 16.92 -56.84
CA MET A 1 -17.38 17.10 -55.70
C MET A 1 -17.86 16.22 -54.56
N LEU A 2 -17.27 15.05 -54.35
CA LEU A 2 -17.65 14.12 -53.28
C LEU A 2 -16.71 14.37 -52.09
N ARG A 3 -17.24 14.95 -51.00
CA ARG A 3 -16.48 15.28 -49.79
C ARG A 3 -16.30 13.99 -48.98
N LYS A 4 -15.07 13.48 -48.88
CA LYS A 4 -14.75 12.32 -48.03
C LYS A 4 -15.02 12.70 -46.57
N LEU A 5 -15.97 12.03 -45.94
CA LEU A 5 -16.24 12.12 -44.51
C LEU A 5 -15.20 11.26 -43.78
N PHE A 6 -14.29 11.89 -43.04
CA PHE A 6 -13.30 11.21 -42.20
C PHE A 6 -13.92 11.03 -40.82
N ILE A 7 -14.31 9.80 -40.49
CA ILE A 7 -14.78 9.46 -39.13
C ILE A 7 -13.54 9.14 -38.31
N LEU A 8 -13.17 10.06 -37.42
CA LEU A 8 -12.10 9.85 -36.44
C LEU A 8 -12.66 8.96 -35.31
N PHE A 9 -12.28 7.69 -35.29
CA PHE A 9 -12.52 6.83 -34.13
C PHE A 9 -11.52 7.22 -33.03
N LEU A 10 -11.98 7.94 -32.01
CA LEU A 10 -11.26 8.09 -30.77
C LEU A 10 -11.37 6.76 -30.01
N PHE A 11 -10.33 5.93 -30.09
CA PHE A 11 -10.19 4.81 -29.17
C PHE A 11 -9.78 5.37 -27.80
N SER A 12 -10.74 5.55 -26.89
CA SER A 12 -10.42 5.68 -25.48
C SER A 12 -10.07 4.28 -24.96
N THR A 13 -8.79 3.96 -24.89
CA THR A 13 -8.36 2.82 -24.10
C THR A 13 -8.77 3.11 -22.65
N PRO A 14 -9.52 2.23 -21.96
CA PRO A 14 -9.64 2.36 -20.52
C PRO A 14 -8.22 2.31 -19.96
N ILE A 15 -7.85 3.33 -19.18
CA ILE A 15 -6.69 3.27 -18.29
C ILE A 15 -7.05 2.14 -17.33
N ILE A 16 -6.49 0.95 -17.55
CA ILE A 16 -6.63 -0.14 -16.59
C ILE A 16 -5.83 0.34 -15.38
N ALA A 17 -6.53 0.77 -14.33
CA ALA A 17 -5.92 0.82 -13.01
C ALA A 17 -5.36 -0.58 -12.76
N GLN A 18 -4.09 -0.70 -12.41
CA GLN A 18 -3.52 -2.00 -12.08
C GLN A 18 -4.33 -2.57 -10.90
N ASP A 19 -4.96 -3.72 -11.09
CA ASP A 19 -5.61 -4.43 -9.99
C ASP A 19 -4.51 -4.81 -9.00
N LEU A 20 -4.55 -4.21 -7.82
CA LEU A 20 -3.66 -4.54 -6.71
C LEU A 20 -4.07 -5.88 -6.12
N TYR A 21 -3.11 -6.79 -5.96
CA TYR A 21 -3.31 -7.99 -5.19
C TYR A 21 -3.28 -7.67 -3.69
N TRP A 22 -4.37 -7.94 -3.01
CA TRP A 22 -4.50 -7.84 -1.56
C TRP A 22 -4.49 -9.25 -0.96
N PRO A 23 -3.49 -9.62 -0.14
CA PRO A 23 -3.49 -10.91 0.53
C PRO A 23 -4.66 -11.03 1.51
N GLU A 24 -5.12 -12.24 1.79
CA GLU A 24 -6.20 -12.43 2.78
C GLU A 24 -5.72 -12.15 4.20
N ASN A 25 -4.45 -12.45 4.49
CA ASN A 25 -3.81 -12.25 5.78
C ASN A 25 -2.27 -12.34 5.66
N GLU A 26 -1.58 -12.10 6.78
CA GLU A 26 -0.11 -12.09 6.86
C GLU A 26 0.57 -13.44 6.54
N ILE A 27 -0.13 -14.56 6.62
CA ILE A 27 0.46 -15.89 6.36
C ILE A 27 0.86 -16.03 4.89
N GLU A 28 0.16 -15.38 3.97
CA GLU A 28 0.46 -15.43 2.53
C GLU A 28 1.74 -14.70 2.14
N ILE A 29 2.23 -13.81 3.00
CA ILE A 29 3.31 -12.86 2.68
C ILE A 29 4.49 -12.97 3.65
N ASN A 30 4.51 -13.99 4.50
CA ASN A 30 5.54 -14.17 5.53
C ASN A 30 6.77 -14.90 4.99
N THR A 31 7.90 -14.20 4.98
CA THR A 31 9.21 -14.61 4.44
C THR A 31 10.30 -14.62 5.53
N ASP A 32 9.92 -14.90 6.78
CA ASP A 32 10.73 -14.94 8.00
C ASP A 32 11.17 -13.58 8.56
N GLN A 33 11.99 -12.81 7.84
CA GLN A 33 12.47 -11.53 8.35
C GLN A 33 11.37 -10.47 8.27
N ASN A 34 11.20 -9.66 9.33
CA ASN A 34 10.21 -8.59 9.31
C ASN A 34 10.70 -7.31 9.98
N ALA A 35 9.95 -6.24 9.73
CA ALA A 35 10.04 -4.96 10.42
C ALA A 35 8.68 -4.61 11.01
N THR A 36 8.65 -4.06 12.21
CA THR A 36 7.41 -3.66 12.88
C THR A 36 7.14 -2.18 12.66
N TYR A 37 5.93 -1.87 12.19
CA TYR A 37 5.43 -0.50 12.05
C TYR A 37 4.25 -0.33 13.01
N PHE A 38 4.45 0.39 14.10
CA PHE A 38 3.44 0.65 15.11
C PHE A 38 2.74 1.98 14.85
N PHE A 39 1.42 1.93 14.82
CA PHE A 39 0.53 3.06 14.60
C PHE A 39 -0.15 3.42 15.92
N GLN A 40 0.04 4.65 16.37
CA GLN A 40 -0.64 5.15 17.56
C GLN A 40 -2.13 5.39 17.28
N ALA A 41 -2.92 5.57 18.33
CA ALA A 41 -4.33 5.92 18.18
C ALA A 41 -4.48 7.21 17.36
N SER A 42 -5.50 7.27 16.50
CA SER A 42 -5.82 8.45 15.68
C SER A 42 -4.68 8.93 14.76
N THR A 43 -3.81 8.02 14.31
CA THR A 43 -2.71 8.35 13.37
C THR A 43 -3.13 8.26 11.90
N VAL A 44 -4.21 7.54 11.60
CA VAL A 44 -4.72 7.34 10.24
C VAL A 44 -5.80 8.37 9.91
N SER A 45 -5.68 9.00 8.75
CA SER A 45 -6.68 9.97 8.23
C SER A 45 -6.93 9.78 6.74
N ILE A 46 -8.06 10.30 6.26
CA ILE A 46 -8.33 10.51 4.84
C ILE A 46 -8.54 12.01 4.65
N ASP A 47 -7.79 12.62 3.72
CA ASP A 47 -7.79 14.07 3.49
C ASP A 47 -7.65 14.88 4.79
N GLN A 48 -6.75 14.43 5.68
CA GLN A 48 -6.47 15.02 6.99
C GLN A 48 -7.63 14.97 7.98
N VAL A 49 -8.70 14.25 7.66
CA VAL A 49 -9.85 14.04 8.53
C VAL A 49 -9.71 12.70 9.23
N ILE A 50 -9.86 12.70 10.56
CA ILE A 50 -9.91 11.48 11.37
C ILE A 50 -11.39 11.16 11.64
N ILE A 51 -11.89 10.08 11.06
CA ILE A 51 -13.20 9.48 11.37
C ILE A 51 -13.03 7.99 11.58
N ASP A 52 -14.09 7.30 11.99
CA ASP A 52 -14.06 5.85 12.09
C ASP A 52 -14.16 5.24 10.70
N TYR A 53 -13.02 4.82 10.16
CA TYR A 53 -12.92 4.15 8.88
C TYR A 53 -12.95 2.63 9.03
N SER A 54 -13.34 1.93 7.96
CA SER A 54 -13.02 0.51 7.76
C SER A 54 -12.07 0.41 6.57
N LEU A 55 -10.78 0.33 6.86
CA LEU A 55 -9.73 0.30 5.84
C LEU A 55 -8.96 -1.01 5.92
N ARG A 56 -8.61 -1.51 4.75
CA ARG A 56 -7.51 -2.45 4.59
C ARG A 56 -6.27 -1.67 4.19
N ILE A 57 -5.28 -1.62 5.08
CA ILE A 57 -4.02 -0.89 4.86
C ILE A 57 -2.96 -1.90 4.44
N GLY A 58 -2.24 -1.57 3.36
CA GLY A 58 -1.14 -2.36 2.83
C GLY A 58 0.13 -1.54 2.66
N ALA A 59 1.26 -2.19 2.94
CA ALA A 59 2.60 -1.72 2.64
C ALA A 59 3.11 -2.49 1.41
N PHE A 60 3.45 -1.77 0.34
CA PHE A 60 3.80 -2.35 -0.95
C PHE A 60 5.26 -2.09 -1.32
N TYR A 61 5.89 -3.11 -1.91
CA TYR A 61 7.19 -3.05 -2.59
C TYR A 61 7.02 -3.26 -4.10
N ILE A 62 8.09 -3.06 -4.87
CA ILE A 62 8.11 -3.33 -6.31
C ILE A 62 8.83 -4.66 -6.55
N ASP A 63 8.14 -5.63 -7.16
CA ASP A 63 8.73 -6.93 -7.50
C ASP A 63 9.63 -6.87 -8.75
N ASP A 64 10.23 -8.01 -9.09
CA ASP A 64 11.12 -8.16 -10.26
C ASP A 64 10.44 -7.86 -11.62
N ASN A 65 9.10 -7.83 -11.65
CA ASN A 65 8.31 -7.52 -12.83
C ASN A 65 7.81 -6.07 -12.85
N ASN A 66 8.35 -5.21 -11.97
CA ASN A 66 7.91 -3.83 -11.76
C ASN A 66 6.43 -3.72 -11.34
N GLN A 67 5.91 -4.70 -10.61
CA GLN A 67 4.54 -4.69 -10.09
C GLN A 67 4.52 -4.43 -8.59
N LEU A 68 3.46 -3.78 -8.12
CA LEU A 68 3.22 -3.61 -6.69
C LEU A 68 2.82 -4.95 -6.05
N LYS A 69 3.54 -5.34 -5.01
CA LYS A 69 3.24 -6.51 -4.18
C LYS A 69 3.13 -6.09 -2.71
N CYS A 70 2.12 -6.62 -2.04
CA CYS A 70 1.88 -6.33 -0.64
C CYS A 70 2.85 -7.14 0.23
N GLY A 71 3.68 -6.46 1.01
CA GLY A 71 4.60 -7.06 1.97
C GLY A 71 4.19 -6.85 3.42
N GLY A 72 3.03 -6.26 3.68
CA GLY A 72 2.45 -6.10 5.02
C GLY A 72 1.02 -5.60 4.96
N ILE A 73 0.12 -6.16 5.77
CA ILE A 73 -1.32 -5.88 5.70
C ILE A 73 -1.94 -5.76 7.09
N SER A 74 -2.94 -4.88 7.24
CA SER A 74 -3.83 -4.86 8.41
C SER A 74 -5.19 -4.29 8.06
N ASP A 75 -6.24 -4.94 8.58
CA ASP A 75 -7.60 -4.41 8.55
C ASP A 75 -7.87 -3.62 9.84
N ILE A 76 -8.24 -2.36 9.69
CA ILE A 76 -8.55 -1.47 10.81
C ILE A 76 -10.02 -1.07 10.81
N ASN A 77 -10.59 -0.97 12.01
CA ASN A 77 -11.92 -0.43 12.24
C ASN A 77 -11.83 0.62 13.35
N GLY A 78 -11.98 1.89 12.99
CA GLY A 78 -11.82 3.02 13.90
C GLY A 78 -10.36 3.39 14.18
N ASN A 79 -10.15 4.12 15.28
CA ASN A 79 -8.91 4.86 15.55
C ASN A 79 -8.02 4.27 16.65
N SER A 80 -8.12 2.96 16.88
CA SER A 80 -7.32 2.25 17.89
C SER A 80 -5.87 2.06 17.43
N PRO A 81 -4.89 1.96 18.35
CA PRO A 81 -3.53 1.59 17.99
C PRO A 81 -3.47 0.21 17.36
N PHE A 82 -2.57 0.03 16.39
CA PHE A 82 -2.33 -1.25 15.72
C PHE A 82 -0.87 -1.33 15.25
N SER A 83 -0.46 -2.48 14.73
CA SER A 83 0.86 -2.67 14.12
C SER A 83 0.75 -3.47 12.84
N ILE A 84 1.64 -3.18 11.89
CA ILE A 84 1.81 -3.96 10.67
C ILE A 84 3.23 -4.54 10.67
N SER A 85 3.32 -5.85 10.46
CA SER A 85 4.59 -6.53 10.13
C SER A 85 4.85 -6.39 8.63
N LEU A 86 6.03 -5.87 8.27
CA LEU A 86 6.47 -5.76 6.89
C LEU A 86 7.57 -6.77 6.64
N PHE A 87 7.34 -7.72 5.73
CA PHE A 87 8.20 -8.88 5.50
C PHE A 87 9.29 -8.59 4.46
N GLY A 88 10.52 -8.95 4.80
CA GLY A 88 11.71 -8.74 3.98
C GLY A 88 11.88 -9.82 2.93
N ASP A 89 12.57 -9.49 1.84
CA ASP A 89 12.86 -10.44 0.77
C ASP A 89 13.63 -11.68 1.27
N ASP A 90 13.15 -12.88 0.96
CA ASP A 90 13.86 -14.12 1.30
C ASP A 90 14.91 -14.46 0.25
N SER A 91 16.18 -14.27 0.60
CA SER A 91 17.32 -14.63 -0.28
C SER A 91 17.42 -16.13 -0.63
N SER A 92 16.61 -16.99 -0.02
CA SER A 92 16.53 -18.42 -0.33
C SER A 92 15.63 -18.74 -1.52
N THR A 93 14.75 -17.82 -1.91
CA THR A 93 13.88 -17.92 -3.09
C THR A 93 14.48 -17.15 -4.27
N PRO A 94 14.20 -17.57 -5.52
CA PRO A 94 14.65 -16.85 -6.71
C PRO A 94 13.78 -15.64 -7.05
N GLU A 95 12.55 -15.58 -6.56
CA GLU A 95 11.63 -14.45 -6.75
C GLU A 95 11.79 -13.39 -5.67
N LYS A 96 11.67 -12.11 -6.01
CA LYS A 96 11.50 -11.06 -5.01
C LYS A 96 10.13 -11.17 -4.33
N ASP A 97 10.12 -11.68 -3.11
CA ASP A 97 8.92 -11.99 -2.33
C ASP A 97 8.74 -11.11 -1.09
N GLY A 98 9.64 -10.15 -0.87
CA GLY A 98 9.51 -9.14 0.17
C GLY A 98 10.30 -7.85 -0.08
N PHE A 99 10.35 -7.01 0.95
CA PHE A 99 11.09 -5.76 0.92
C PHE A 99 12.61 -6.00 0.93
N SER A 100 13.33 -5.32 0.04
CA SER A 100 14.80 -5.27 0.13
C SER A 100 15.25 -4.23 1.16
N SER A 101 16.45 -4.39 1.71
CA SER A 101 17.02 -3.41 2.64
C SER A 101 17.15 -2.03 1.99
N GLY A 102 16.61 -1.01 2.65
CA GLY A 102 16.58 0.37 2.16
C GLY A 102 15.50 0.66 1.12
N GLU A 103 14.63 -0.30 0.79
CA GLU A 103 13.54 -0.09 -0.17
C GLU A 103 12.47 0.84 0.40
N ALA A 104 12.00 1.78 -0.41
CA ALA A 104 10.92 2.68 -0.04
C ALA A 104 9.58 1.95 0.00
N ILE A 105 8.82 2.16 1.08
CA ILE A 105 7.52 1.53 1.26
C ILE A 105 6.42 2.41 0.66
N GLN A 106 5.55 1.80 -0.14
CA GLN A 106 4.36 2.45 -0.67
C GLN A 106 3.16 2.07 0.19
N TRP A 107 2.57 3.06 0.88
CA TRP A 107 1.40 2.84 1.70
C TRP A 107 0.14 3.06 0.87
N ILE A 108 -0.74 2.07 0.88
CA ILE A 108 -1.99 2.10 0.13
C ILE A 108 -3.11 1.62 1.06
N ALA A 109 -4.28 2.26 1.00
CA ALA A 109 -5.49 1.78 1.66
C ALA A 109 -6.54 1.39 0.63
N LEU A 110 -7.31 0.36 0.96
CA LEU A 110 -8.60 0.07 0.36
C LEU A 110 -9.69 0.42 1.38
N ASP A 111 -10.56 1.37 1.02
CA ASP A 111 -11.84 1.53 1.71
C ASP A 111 -12.72 0.32 1.36
N THR A 112 -12.95 -0.55 2.36
CA THR A 112 -13.64 -1.82 2.15
C THR A 112 -15.14 -1.65 1.89
N GLN A 113 -15.70 -0.49 2.21
CA GLN A 113 -17.12 -0.19 1.97
C GLN A 113 -17.31 0.50 0.62
N ALA A 114 -16.48 1.49 0.31
CA ALA A 114 -16.58 2.25 -0.94
C ALA A 114 -15.88 1.56 -2.12
N ASN A 115 -15.02 0.56 -1.84
CA ASN A 115 -14.14 -0.08 -2.82
C ASN A 115 -13.24 0.93 -3.54
N ILE A 116 -12.67 1.87 -2.78
CA ILE A 116 -11.78 2.94 -3.27
C ILE A 116 -10.37 2.67 -2.78
N VAL A 117 -9.42 2.68 -3.71
CA VAL A 117 -7.98 2.58 -3.42
C VAL A 117 -7.37 3.97 -3.29
N MET A 118 -6.59 4.19 -2.24
CA MET A 118 -6.02 5.49 -1.88
C MET A 118 -4.54 5.36 -1.55
N ASN A 119 -3.74 6.31 -2.03
CA ASN A 119 -2.32 6.36 -1.69
C ASN A 119 -2.11 7.12 -0.38
N GLY A 120 -1.17 6.64 0.42
CA GLY A 120 -0.85 7.18 1.73
C GLY A 120 0.48 7.93 1.75
N ILE A 121 0.51 9.04 2.50
CA ILE A 121 1.73 9.72 2.90
C ILE A 121 1.95 9.47 4.39
N ILE A 122 3.12 8.99 4.74
CA ILE A 122 3.45 8.57 6.10
C ILE A 122 4.52 9.47 6.73
N ALA A 123 4.41 9.68 8.03
CA ALA A 123 5.41 10.34 8.86
C ALA A 123 5.70 9.51 10.12
N PHE A 124 6.91 9.69 10.67
CA PHE A 124 7.40 8.88 11.77
C PHE A 124 7.75 9.73 12.99
N THR A 125 7.45 9.19 14.17
CA THR A 125 8.07 9.61 15.43
C THR A 125 9.49 9.03 15.52
N THR A 126 9.63 7.74 15.16
CA THR A 126 10.88 6.99 15.17
C THR A 126 10.92 6.05 13.98
N GLY A 127 12.08 5.89 13.34
CA GLY A 127 12.23 5.01 12.19
C GLY A 127 12.16 5.76 10.86
N SER A 128 11.75 5.08 9.80
CA SER A 128 11.72 5.66 8.46
C SER A 128 10.74 4.96 7.52
N ASN A 129 10.50 5.55 6.35
CA ASN A 129 9.76 4.91 5.25
C ASN A 129 10.64 3.98 4.38
N LEU A 130 11.83 3.63 4.86
CA LEU A 130 12.74 2.71 4.20
C LEU A 130 12.79 1.42 5.01
N TRP A 131 12.56 0.29 4.35
CA TRP A 131 12.52 -0.99 5.04
C TRP A 131 13.92 -1.39 5.56
N SER A 132 13.95 -1.92 6.78
CA SER A 132 15.16 -2.48 7.39
C SER A 132 14.77 -3.69 8.23
N SER A 133 15.50 -4.80 8.05
CA SER A 133 15.30 -6.04 8.79
C SER A 133 15.33 -5.81 10.31
N ASN A 134 14.36 -6.42 11.02
CA ASN A 134 14.16 -6.37 12.46
C ASN A 134 14.03 -4.95 13.06
N SER A 135 13.68 -3.96 12.24
CA SER A 135 13.49 -2.59 12.72
C SER A 135 12.15 -2.42 13.45
N ILE A 136 12.12 -1.49 14.39
CA ILE A 136 10.88 -1.00 15.03
C ILE A 136 10.70 0.45 14.63
N ASN A 137 9.56 0.74 14.02
CA ASN A 137 9.18 2.04 13.52
C ASN A 137 7.90 2.49 14.25
N VAL A 138 7.83 3.75 14.63
CA VAL A 138 6.66 4.36 15.28
C VAL A 138 6.14 5.45 14.38
N VAL A 139 4.94 5.24 13.85
CA VAL A 139 4.26 6.12 12.90
C VAL A 139 3.56 7.23 13.68
N SER A 140 3.80 8.47 13.27
CA SER A 140 3.15 9.67 13.83
C SER A 140 1.93 10.10 13.01
N ASN A 141 1.91 9.80 11.73
CA ASN A 141 0.80 10.12 10.83
C ASN A 141 0.82 9.21 9.60
N LEU A 142 -0.35 8.78 9.13
CA LEU A 142 -0.56 8.16 7.83
C LEU A 142 -1.84 8.75 7.22
N ASP A 143 -1.68 9.64 6.25
CA ASP A 143 -2.78 10.33 5.59
C ASP A 143 -3.01 9.78 4.19
N PHE A 144 -4.23 9.33 3.91
CA PHE A 144 -4.63 8.81 2.60
C PHE A 144 -5.37 9.87 1.79
N THR A 145 -5.15 9.88 0.48
CA THR A 145 -5.86 10.77 -0.45
C THR A 145 -6.69 9.96 -1.44
N PRO A 146 -8.01 10.18 -1.53
CA PRO A 146 -8.85 9.59 -2.56
C PRO A 146 -8.39 9.94 -3.98
N PRO A 147 -8.63 9.07 -4.97
CA PRO A 147 -8.38 9.40 -6.37
C PRO A 147 -9.33 10.53 -6.83
N ILE A 148 -8.83 11.39 -7.72
CA ILE A 148 -9.58 12.52 -8.32
C ILE A 148 -10.55 12.03 -9.40
#